data_AF-A0A3D3CII5-F1
#
_entry.id   AF-A0A3D3CII5-F1
#
_cell.length_a   1.000
_cell.length_b   1.000
_cell.length_c   1.000
_cell.angle_alpha   90.00
_cell.angle_beta   90.00
_cell.angle_gamma   90.00
#
_symmetry.space_group_name_H-M   'P 1'
#
loop_
_entity.id
_entity.type
_entity.pdbx_description
1 polymer ?
#
loop_
_entity_poly.entity_id
_entity_poly.type
_entity_poly.pdbx_seq_one_letter_code
_entity_poly.pdbx_strand_id
1 'polypeptide(L)'
;LFRGRADFPLNERGVRQAGELAEALRPWEPAVVYTSPLLRARATAEAIAAACGAELRVDEGMNNMALGVWEGRRKTEVAKERPDLWRLWMENPEELVVDG
;
A
#
# COMPACT_ATOMS: atom_id res chain seq x y z
N LEU A 1 -4.11 5.31 10.88
CA LEU A 1 -4.34 6.44 9.96
C LEU A 1 -4.84 5.88 8.64
N PHE A 2 -5.57 6.66 7.85
CA PHE A 2 -5.70 6.34 6.42
C PHE A 2 -4.36 6.60 5.75
N ARG A 3 -3.91 5.66 4.91
CA ARG A 3 -2.67 5.81 4.17
C ARG A 3 -2.93 6.34 2.77
N GLY A 4 -3.90 5.77 2.05
CA GLY A 4 -4.17 6.14 0.66
C GLY A 4 -2.89 6.14 -0.18
N ARG A 5 -2.66 7.21 -0.92
CA ARG A 5 -1.44 7.47 -1.68
C ARG A 5 -0.39 8.28 -0.93
N ALA A 6 -0.69 8.79 0.27
CA ALA A 6 0.34 9.38 1.13
C ALA A 6 1.48 8.37 1.33
N ASP A 7 2.69 8.86 1.07
CA ASP A 7 3.85 7.99 0.93
C ASP A 7 4.63 7.93 2.23
N PHE A 8 4.78 6.72 2.73
CA PHE A 8 5.44 6.43 4.00
C PHE A 8 6.41 5.29 3.77
N PRO A 9 7.63 5.35 4.32
CA PRO A 9 8.54 4.23 4.26
C PRO A 9 8.03 3.07 5.11
N LEU A 10 8.59 1.88 4.88
CA LEU A 10 8.47 0.78 5.83
C LEU A 10 9.09 1.19 7.17
N ASN A 11 8.50 0.74 8.27
CA ASN A 11 9.18 0.79 9.57
C ASN A 11 10.14 -0.39 9.71
N GLU A 12 10.94 -0.42 10.78
CA GLU A 12 11.91 -1.49 11.01
C GLU A 12 11.31 -2.90 10.95
N ARG A 13 10.09 -3.07 11.47
CA ARG A 13 9.38 -4.36 11.39
C ARG A 13 9.04 -4.72 9.96
N GLY A 14 8.53 -3.77 9.18
CA GLY A 14 8.20 -3.95 7.77
C GLY A 14 9.44 -4.28 6.92
N VAL A 15 10.59 -3.68 7.22
CA VAL A 15 11.86 -4.03 6.55
C VAL A 15 12.24 -5.49 6.82
N ARG A 16 12.15 -5.95 8.08
CA ARG A 16 12.41 -7.35 8.42
C ARG A 16 11.44 -8.30 7.71
N GLN A 17 10.14 -7.98 7.72
CA GLN A 17 9.10 -8.77 7.06
C GLN A 17 9.32 -8.85 5.54
N ALA A 18 9.79 -7.77 4.91
CA ALA A 18 10.11 -7.78 3.48
C ALA A 18 11.25 -8.76 3.16
N GLY A 19 12.29 -8.81 4.00
CA GLY A 19 13.38 -9.77 3.85
C GLY A 19 12.94 -11.22 4.07
N GLU A 20 12.14 -11.49 5.10
CA GLU A 20 11.58 -12.82 5.37
C GLU A 20 10.70 -13.31 4.20
N LEU A 21 9.87 -12.42 3.65
CA LEU A 21 9.05 -12.71 2.48
C LEU A 21 9.91 -12.97 1.25
N ALA A 22 10.97 -12.18 1.04
CA ALA A 22 11.89 -12.37 -0.07
C ALA A 22 12.50 -13.78 -0.06
N GLU A 23 13.03 -14.24 1.10
CA GLU A 23 13.57 -15.59 1.24
C GLU A 23 12.51 -16.68 1.01
N ALA A 24 11.29 -16.49 1.52
CA ALA A 24 10.20 -17.44 1.33
C ALA A 24 9.76 -17.57 -0.15
N LEU A 25 9.94 -16.52 -0.95
CA LEU A 25 9.57 -16.51 -2.36
C LEU A 25 10.68 -16.97 -3.32
N ARG A 26 11.94 -17.09 -2.87
CA ARG A 26 13.05 -17.54 -3.73
C ARG A 26 12.78 -18.84 -4.51
N PRO A 27 12.18 -19.90 -3.93
CA PRO A 27 11.92 -21.13 -4.65
C PRO A 27 10.94 -21.02 -5.82
N TRP A 28 10.19 -19.91 -5.90
CA TRP A 28 9.23 -19.67 -6.98
C TRP A 28 9.86 -19.05 -8.23
N GLU A 29 11.12 -18.58 -8.13
CA GLU A 29 11.89 -18.01 -9.23
C GLU A 29 11.09 -17.02 -10.10
N PRO A 30 10.47 -15.98 -9.52
CA PRO A 30 9.70 -15.02 -10.29
C PRO A 30 10.61 -14.30 -11.30
N ALA A 31 10.18 -14.23 -12.57
CA ALA A 31 10.92 -13.50 -13.60
C ALA A 31 10.77 -11.96 -13.43
N VAL A 32 9.60 -11.50 -12.98
CA VAL A 32 9.28 -10.08 -12.82
C VAL A 32 8.49 -9.86 -11.54
N VAL A 33 8.82 -8.80 -10.81
CA VAL A 33 8.05 -8.28 -9.67
C VAL A 33 7.45 -6.94 -10.06
N TYR A 34 6.13 -6.83 -10.03
CA TYR A 34 5.42 -5.56 -10.22
C TYR A 34 5.11 -4.92 -8.87
N THR A 35 5.16 -3.60 -8.80
CA THR A 35 4.84 -2.87 -7.58
C THR A 35 4.19 -1.53 -7.88
N SER A 36 3.38 -1.04 -6.94
CA SER A 36 2.90 0.33 -6.95
C SER A 36 4.06 1.33 -6.80
N PRO A 37 3.91 2.60 -7.19
CA PRO A 37 4.96 3.59 -7.04
C PRO A 37 5.30 3.93 -5.58
N LEU A 38 4.42 3.62 -4.62
CA LEU A 38 4.55 4.01 -3.21
C LEU A 38 5.76 3.34 -2.55
N LEU A 39 6.57 4.11 -1.81
CA LEU A 39 7.82 3.68 -1.17
C LEU A 39 7.68 2.37 -0.40
N ARG A 40 6.60 2.23 0.39
CA ARG A 40 6.36 1.01 1.18
C ARG A 40 6.23 -0.25 0.33
N ALA A 41 5.54 -0.18 -0.82
CA ALA A 41 5.34 -1.33 -1.69
C ALA A 41 6.59 -1.57 -2.54
N ARG A 42 7.23 -0.47 -2.99
CA ARG A 42 8.48 -0.53 -3.74
C ARG A 42 9.60 -1.18 -2.92
N ALA A 43 9.81 -0.76 -1.67
CA ALA A 43 10.83 -1.34 -0.80
C ALA A 43 10.61 -2.83 -0.53
N THR A 44 9.35 -3.28 -0.38
CA THR A 44 9.05 -4.72 -0.27
C THR A 44 9.36 -5.46 -1.57
N ALA A 45 8.97 -4.90 -2.72
CA ALA A 45 9.21 -5.50 -4.02
C ALA A 45 10.70 -5.54 -4.40
N GLU A 46 11.47 -4.49 -4.06
CA GLU A 46 12.92 -4.43 -4.22
C GLU A 46 13.62 -5.56 -3.47
N ALA A 47 13.22 -5.84 -2.23
CA ALA A 47 13.78 -6.95 -1.45
C ALA A 47 13.55 -8.30 -2.13
N ILE A 48 12.32 -8.53 -2.63
CA ILE A 48 11.96 -9.77 -3.34
C ILE A 48 12.73 -9.89 -4.66
N ALA A 49 12.74 -8.82 -5.46
CA ALA A 49 13.42 -8.81 -6.76
C ALA A 49 14.93 -9.04 -6.61
N ALA A 50 15.57 -8.41 -5.62
CA ALA A 50 16.98 -8.63 -5.34
C ALA A 50 17.29 -10.08 -4.92
N ALA A 51 16.48 -10.68 -4.04
CA ALA A 51 16.70 -12.05 -3.57
C ALA A 51 16.44 -13.11 -4.65
N CYS A 52 15.53 -12.83 -5.58
CA CYS A 52 15.14 -13.74 -6.66
C CYS A 52 15.89 -13.49 -7.98
N GLY A 53 16.63 -12.38 -8.11
CA GLY A 53 17.23 -11.95 -9.38
C GLY A 53 16.19 -11.54 -10.43
N ALA A 54 15.02 -11.08 -10.00
CA ALA A 54 13.89 -10.74 -10.87
C ALA A 54 13.99 -9.30 -11.41
N GLU A 55 13.38 -9.03 -12.56
CA GLU A 55 13.17 -7.66 -13.03
C GLU A 55 12.14 -6.95 -12.13
N LEU A 56 12.42 -5.73 -11.68
CA LEU A 56 11.46 -4.92 -10.93
C LEU A 56 10.78 -3.91 -11.85
N ARG A 57 9.45 -3.88 -11.87
CA ARG A 57 8.66 -2.90 -12.62
C ARG A 57 7.71 -2.13 -11.72
N VAL A 58 7.72 -0.81 -11.86
CA VAL A 58 6.75 0.07 -11.21
C VAL A 58 5.56 0.25 -12.14
N ASP A 59 4.35 0.03 -11.64
CA ASP A 59 3.10 0.21 -12.36
C ASP A 59 2.18 1.16 -11.59
N GLU A 60 1.88 2.31 -12.20
CA GLU A 60 0.93 3.31 -11.66
C GLU A 60 -0.49 2.75 -11.53
N GLY A 61 -0.87 1.77 -12.35
CA GLY A 61 -2.15 1.07 -12.27
C GLY A 61 -2.29 0.22 -10.99
N MET A 62 -1.18 -0.12 -10.32
CA MET A 62 -1.17 -0.83 -9.04
C MET A 62 -1.16 0.11 -7.83
N ASN A 63 -1.32 1.43 -8.03
CA ASN A 63 -1.36 2.38 -6.93
C ASN A 63 -2.57 2.16 -6.01
N ASN A 64 -2.43 2.57 -4.76
CA ASN A 64 -3.52 2.50 -3.79
C ASN A 64 -4.62 3.52 -4.14
N MET A 65 -5.79 3.36 -3.54
CA MET A 65 -6.87 4.33 -3.63
C MET A 65 -6.39 5.70 -3.16
N ALA A 66 -6.67 6.74 -3.96
CA ALA A 66 -6.51 8.12 -3.54
C ALA A 66 -7.61 8.42 -2.51
N LEU A 67 -7.20 8.78 -1.30
CA LEU A 67 -8.14 9.07 -0.21
C LEU A 67 -8.10 10.55 0.19
N GLY A 68 -7.41 11.37 -0.60
CA GLY A 68 -7.36 12.82 -0.51
C GLY A 68 -7.34 13.34 0.93
N VAL A 69 -8.37 14.10 1.31
CA VAL A 69 -8.46 14.74 2.64
C VAL A 69 -8.50 13.78 3.83
N TRP A 70 -8.66 12.46 3.61
CA TRP A 70 -8.57 11.47 4.69
C TRP A 70 -7.14 11.01 4.95
N GLU A 71 -6.23 11.14 3.98
CA GLU A 71 -4.86 10.64 4.10
C GLU A 71 -4.12 11.26 5.29
N GLY A 72 -3.39 10.43 6.03
CA GLY A 72 -2.70 10.84 7.26
C GLY A 72 -3.60 11.02 8.48
N ARG A 73 -4.94 10.99 8.35
CA ARG A 73 -5.88 11.19 9.46
C ARG A 73 -6.21 9.91 10.22
N ARG A 74 -6.58 10.00 11.51
CA ARG A 74 -7.05 8.82 12.26
C ARG A 74 -8.45 8.45 11.78
N LYS A 75 -8.70 7.16 11.60
CA LYS A 75 -10.02 6.64 11.22
C LYS A 75 -11.11 7.11 12.20
N THR A 76 -10.81 7.18 13.49
CA THR A 76 -11.72 7.66 14.54
C THR A 76 -12.08 9.13 14.42
N GLU A 77 -11.18 9.97 13.91
CA GLU A 77 -11.44 11.40 13.68
C GLU A 77 -12.36 11.56 12.45
N VAL A 78 -12.00 10.88 11.35
CA VAL A 78 -12.82 10.87 10.13
C VAL A 78 -14.23 10.34 10.42
N ALA A 79 -14.35 9.25 11.19
CA ALA A 79 -15.65 8.69 11.57
C ALA A 79 -16.54 9.66 12.37
N LYS A 80 -15.93 10.47 13.24
CA LYS A 80 -16.66 11.49 14.02
C LYS A 80 -17.07 12.69 13.18
N GLU A 81 -16.19 13.16 12.31
CA GLU A 81 -16.40 14.39 11.55
C GLU A 81 -17.25 14.18 10.29
N ARG A 82 -17.18 12.99 9.68
CA ARG A 82 -17.86 12.65 8.43
C ARG A 82 -18.64 11.33 8.60
N PRO A 83 -19.62 11.25 9.51
CA PRO A 83 -20.31 10.00 9.83
C PRO A 83 -21.02 9.36 8.63
N ASP A 84 -21.56 10.14 7.71
CA ASP A 84 -22.24 9.60 6.52
C ASP A 84 -21.26 9.00 5.51
N LEU A 85 -20.15 9.69 5.21
CA LEU A 85 -19.11 9.11 4.37
C LEU A 85 -18.42 7.92 5.04
N TRP A 86 -18.27 7.95 6.36
CA TRP A 86 -17.77 6.80 7.11
C TRP A 86 -18.71 5.60 7.02
N ARG A 87 -20.03 5.81 7.02
CA ARG A 87 -21.01 4.73 6.75
C ARG A 87 -20.82 4.15 5.35
N LEU A 88 -20.70 4.99 4.32
CA LEU A 88 -20.39 4.53 2.96
C LEU A 88 -19.09 3.72 2.93
N TRP A 89 -18.00 4.22 3.53
CA TRP A 89 -16.74 3.49 3.63
C TRP A 89 -16.86 2.09 4.25
N MET A 90 -17.74 1.93 5.24
CA MET A 90 -17.92 0.67 5.97
C MET A 90 -18.90 -0.29 5.30
N GLU A 91 -19.93 0.23 4.63
CA GLU A 91 -21.09 -0.56 4.19
C GLU A 91 -21.27 -0.57 2.66
N ASN A 92 -20.98 0.52 1.97
CA ASN A 92 -21.15 0.68 0.52
C ASN A 92 -19.93 1.43 -0.09
N PRO A 93 -18.70 0.89 0.02
CA PRO A 93 -17.48 1.59 -0.33
C PRO A 93 -17.37 1.96 -1.83
N GLU A 94 -18.11 1.29 -2.70
CA GLU A 94 -18.23 1.58 -4.12
C GLU A 94 -18.94 2.91 -4.43
N GLU A 95 -19.80 3.39 -3.52
CA GLU A 95 -20.48 4.68 -3.64
C GLU A 95 -19.67 5.83 -3.03
N LEU A 96 -18.59 5.51 -2.32
CA LEU A 96 -17.78 6.52 -1.65
C LEU A 96 -16.98 7.34 -2.66
N VAL A 97 -17.23 8.65 -2.62
CA VAL A 97 -16.37 9.66 -3.27
C VAL A 97 -15.68 10.46 -2.17
N VAL A 98 -14.34 10.47 -2.18
CA VAL A 98 -13.52 11.28 -1.28
C VAL A 98 -12.79 12.33 -2.09
N ASP A 99 -12.90 13.59 -1.68
CA ASP A 99 -12.25 14.70 -2.37
C ASP A 99 -10.71 14.58 -2.31
N GLY A 100 -10.07 14.59 -3.48
CA GLY A 100 -8.62 14.52 -3.69
C GLY A 100 -8.21 13.34 -4.55
#